data_AF-A0A3N2NUZ7-F1
#
_entry.id   AF-A0A3N2NUZ7-F1
#
_cell.length_a   1.000
_cell.length_b   1.000
_cell.length_c   1.000
_cell.angle_alpha   90.00
_cell.angle_beta   90.00
_cell.angle_gamma   90.00
#
_symmetry.space_group_name_H-M   'P 1'
#
loop_
_entity.id
_entity.type
_entity.pdbx_description
1 polymer ?
#
loop_
_entity_poly.entity_id
_entity_poly.type
_entity_poly.pdbx_seq_one_letter_code
_entity_poly.pdbx_strand_id
1 'polypeptide(L)'
;MTKNLDFLGQLDPDDPKQASHQIANKLRAAILTRRLAPGDRLPSQPELAARYGVARETVKRALDLLRAERLIVSRQGSGVFVRAQTQRAVELRPHIEAAFERPHVTVDFAGFSGETLRDALAETLDKVRVGRLAPESIAVRVLVSDMTAPMALPARAETQADDPAVRERAERITRRAVDGIIDQVTELGDLGLIRSATVEVRMHRAAPLFKLYILNGEEVFFGFYPVVERTVSIKGEPMAIYDLMGKDVPLFHYAVTDDDTSHAAQFVEASRQWFDSVWSTIAYRYDG
;
A
#
# COMPACT_ATOMS: atom_id res chain seq x y z
N MET A 1 -25.28 -29.53 -7.84
CA MET A 1 -24.07 -29.18 -8.61
C MET A 1 -22.90 -29.12 -7.64
N THR A 2 -22.03 -30.11 -7.66
CA THR A 2 -20.79 -30.12 -6.86
C THR A 2 -19.89 -29.02 -7.40
N LYS A 3 -19.52 -28.03 -6.58
CA LYS A 3 -18.56 -26.98 -7.00
C LYS A 3 -17.25 -27.67 -7.38
N ASN A 4 -16.67 -27.37 -8.55
CA ASN A 4 -15.32 -27.81 -8.88
C ASN A 4 -14.35 -27.14 -7.90
N LEU A 5 -13.65 -27.94 -7.10
CA LEU A 5 -12.72 -27.47 -6.06
C LEU A 5 -11.25 -27.55 -6.50
N ASP A 6 -10.95 -27.97 -7.73
CA ASP A 6 -9.60 -28.33 -8.19
C ASP A 6 -8.57 -27.22 -8.02
N PHE A 7 -9.04 -25.98 -8.08
CA PHE A 7 -8.24 -24.79 -7.84
C PHE A 7 -7.62 -24.69 -6.43
N LEU A 8 -8.10 -25.47 -5.45
CA LEU A 8 -7.56 -25.53 -4.10
C LEU A 8 -6.32 -26.44 -3.98
N GLY A 9 -5.93 -27.13 -5.06
CA GLY A 9 -4.78 -28.03 -5.09
C GLY A 9 -4.93 -29.23 -4.16
N GLN A 10 -3.81 -29.94 -3.94
CA GLN A 10 -3.68 -31.09 -3.01
C GLN A 10 -2.84 -30.70 -1.79
N LEU A 11 -2.91 -31.52 -0.74
CA LEU A 11 -1.97 -31.44 0.39
C LEU A 11 -0.63 -32.02 -0.02
N ASP A 12 0.45 -31.47 0.55
CA ASP A 12 1.80 -31.97 0.37
C ASP A 12 2.15 -32.89 1.56
N PRO A 13 2.32 -34.21 1.33
CA PRO A 13 2.69 -35.16 2.39
C PRO A 13 4.05 -34.88 3.01
N ASP A 14 4.96 -34.21 2.27
CA ASP A 14 6.33 -33.94 2.68
C ASP A 14 6.48 -32.54 3.33
N ASP A 15 5.43 -31.71 3.31
CA ASP A 15 5.44 -30.41 4.01
C ASP A 15 5.35 -30.66 5.54
N PRO A 16 6.33 -30.17 6.34
CA PRO A 16 6.36 -30.39 7.79
C PRO A 16 5.19 -29.74 8.54
N LYS A 17 4.39 -28.89 7.88
CA LYS A 17 3.22 -28.25 8.47
C LYS A 17 2.06 -29.25 8.61
N GLN A 18 1.34 -29.12 9.74
CA GLN A 18 0.12 -29.87 9.97
C GLN A 18 -0.91 -29.65 8.84
N ALA A 19 -1.66 -30.70 8.51
CA ALA A 19 -2.68 -30.65 7.44
C ALA A 19 -3.69 -29.51 7.61
N SER A 20 -4.06 -29.14 8.84
CA SER A 20 -4.92 -27.97 9.11
C SER A 20 -4.31 -26.65 8.63
N HIS A 21 -3.01 -26.44 8.83
CA HIS A 21 -2.29 -25.26 8.35
C HIS A 21 -2.18 -25.25 6.83
N GLN A 22 -1.91 -26.40 6.22
CA GLN A 22 -1.87 -26.52 4.76
C GLN A 22 -3.23 -26.18 4.13
N ILE A 23 -4.32 -26.72 4.67
CA ILE A 23 -5.69 -26.42 4.21
C ILE A 23 -6.00 -24.93 4.36
N ALA A 24 -5.66 -24.33 5.51
CA ALA A 24 -5.83 -22.89 5.73
C ALA A 24 -5.03 -22.08 4.69
N ASN A 25 -3.79 -22.44 4.40
CA ASN A 25 -2.96 -21.77 3.40
C ASN A 25 -3.58 -21.84 1.99
N LYS A 26 -4.09 -23.00 1.57
CA LYS A 26 -4.73 -23.15 0.24
C LYS A 26 -6.00 -22.30 0.15
N LEU A 27 -6.85 -22.32 1.17
CA LEU A 27 -8.07 -21.50 1.23
C LEU A 27 -7.73 -19.99 1.29
N ARG A 28 -6.73 -19.60 2.08
CA ARG A 28 -6.23 -18.22 2.14
C ARG A 28 -5.74 -17.76 0.77
N ALA A 29 -4.93 -18.55 0.10
CA ALA A 29 -4.46 -18.24 -1.24
C ALA A 29 -5.63 -18.07 -2.22
N ALA A 30 -6.64 -18.94 -2.17
CA ALA A 30 -7.84 -18.80 -3.01
C ALA A 30 -8.65 -17.53 -2.73
N ILE A 31 -8.75 -17.10 -1.47
CA ILE A 31 -9.40 -15.84 -1.07
C ILE A 31 -8.60 -14.63 -1.57
N LEU A 32 -7.29 -14.59 -1.30
CA LEU A 32 -6.42 -13.47 -1.68
C LEU A 32 -6.28 -13.32 -3.20
N THR A 33 -6.30 -14.43 -3.94
CA THR A 33 -6.29 -14.43 -5.41
C THR A 33 -7.68 -14.28 -6.05
N ARG A 34 -8.73 -14.03 -5.24
CA ARG A 34 -10.13 -13.87 -5.66
C ARG A 34 -10.73 -15.06 -6.42
N ARG A 35 -10.15 -16.27 -6.31
CA ARG A 35 -10.82 -17.51 -6.74
C ARG A 35 -12.03 -17.86 -5.85
N LEU A 36 -11.98 -17.41 -4.61
CA LEU A 36 -13.14 -17.26 -3.73
C LEU A 36 -13.32 -15.75 -3.48
N ALA A 37 -14.36 -15.16 -4.08
CA ALA A 37 -14.62 -13.73 -4.00
C ALA A 37 -15.21 -13.33 -2.64
N PRO A 38 -15.05 -12.06 -2.22
CA PRO A 38 -15.79 -11.48 -1.11
C PRO A 38 -17.29 -11.83 -1.14
N GLY A 39 -17.81 -12.41 -0.04
CA GLY A 39 -19.20 -12.84 0.04
C GLY A 39 -19.48 -14.25 -0.51
N ASP A 40 -18.52 -14.90 -1.17
CA ASP A 40 -18.69 -16.27 -1.63
C ASP A 40 -18.83 -17.24 -0.46
N ARG A 41 -19.70 -18.22 -0.63
CA ARG A 41 -19.80 -19.35 0.29
C ARG A 41 -18.61 -20.30 0.08
N LEU A 42 -17.84 -20.55 1.14
CA LEU A 42 -16.79 -21.56 1.17
C LEU A 42 -17.38 -22.96 0.94
N PRO A 43 -16.58 -23.90 0.42
CA PRO A 43 -16.95 -25.31 0.46
C PRO A 43 -17.18 -25.73 1.91
N SER A 44 -18.20 -26.57 2.12
CA SER A 44 -18.59 -27.02 3.46
C SER A 44 -17.52 -27.92 4.08
N GLN A 45 -17.53 -28.07 5.41
CA GLN A 45 -16.60 -28.96 6.10
C GLN A 45 -16.61 -30.40 5.55
N PRO A 46 -17.77 -31.01 5.25
CA PRO A 46 -17.80 -32.33 4.63
C PRO A 46 -17.16 -32.36 3.24
N GLU A 47 -17.37 -31.33 2.40
CA GLU A 47 -16.77 -31.26 1.06
C GLU A 47 -15.24 -31.11 1.14
N LEU A 48 -14.74 -30.27 2.04
CA LEU A 48 -13.29 -30.10 2.26
C LEU A 48 -12.66 -31.37 2.85
N ALA A 49 -13.34 -32.03 3.79
CA ALA A 49 -12.87 -33.28 4.39
C ALA A 49 -12.78 -34.39 3.34
N ALA A 50 -13.80 -34.53 2.50
CA ALA A 50 -13.81 -35.48 1.39
C ALA A 50 -12.74 -35.16 0.35
N ARG A 51 -12.56 -33.87 0.01
CA ARG A 51 -11.56 -33.43 -0.97
C ARG A 51 -10.14 -33.79 -0.56
N TYR A 52 -9.79 -33.54 0.71
CA TYR A 52 -8.43 -33.71 1.19
C TYR A 52 -8.19 -35.06 1.88
N GLY A 53 -9.21 -35.91 2.02
CA GLY A 53 -9.08 -37.20 2.69
C GLY A 53 -8.76 -37.09 4.18
N VAL A 54 -9.22 -36.04 4.86
CA VAL A 54 -8.89 -35.75 6.27
C VAL A 54 -10.10 -35.82 7.19
N ALA A 55 -9.87 -35.96 8.49
CA ALA A 55 -10.92 -35.85 9.50
C ALA A 55 -11.56 -34.44 9.50
N ARG A 56 -12.86 -34.37 9.78
CA ARG A 56 -13.61 -33.10 9.85
C ARG A 56 -13.02 -32.12 10.86
N GLU A 57 -12.47 -32.62 11.98
CA GLU A 57 -11.84 -31.76 13.00
C GLU A 57 -10.60 -31.04 12.47
N THR A 58 -9.85 -31.66 11.55
CA THR A 58 -8.70 -31.02 10.86
C THR A 58 -9.16 -29.84 10.01
N VAL A 59 -10.26 -30.01 9.27
CA VAL A 59 -10.87 -28.93 8.48
C VAL A 59 -11.41 -27.84 9.39
N LYS A 60 -12.07 -28.21 10.50
CA LYS A 60 -12.59 -27.25 11.47
C LYS A 60 -11.46 -26.36 12.01
N ARG A 61 -10.32 -26.95 12.43
CA ARG A 61 -9.12 -26.20 12.84
C ARG A 61 -8.61 -25.26 11.74
N ALA A 62 -8.58 -25.71 10.49
CA ALA A 62 -8.18 -24.87 9.36
C ALA A 62 -9.12 -23.65 9.18
N LEU A 63 -10.43 -23.87 9.31
CA LEU A 63 -11.42 -22.79 9.27
C LEU A 63 -11.32 -21.88 10.49
N ASP A 64 -10.98 -22.41 11.67
CA ASP A 64 -10.77 -21.60 12.88
C ASP A 64 -9.57 -20.66 12.73
N LEU A 65 -8.48 -21.11 12.09
CA LEU A 65 -7.36 -20.24 11.70
C LEU A 65 -7.83 -19.10 10.79
N LEU A 66 -8.58 -19.41 9.72
CA LEU A 66 -9.10 -18.37 8.80
C LEU A 66 -10.13 -17.43 9.45
N ARG A 67 -10.88 -17.91 10.45
CA ARG A 67 -11.79 -17.09 11.26
C ARG A 67 -11.01 -16.13 12.16
N ALA A 68 -9.95 -16.61 12.82
CA ALA A 68 -9.05 -15.79 13.62
C ALA A 68 -8.41 -14.70 12.76
N GLU A 69 -8.05 -15.03 11.52
CA GLU A 69 -7.55 -14.12 10.49
C GLU A 69 -8.64 -13.21 9.88
N ARG A 70 -9.89 -13.33 10.31
CA ARG A 70 -11.05 -12.57 9.81
C ARG A 70 -11.26 -12.67 8.30
N LEU A 71 -10.68 -13.66 7.62
CA LEU A 71 -10.86 -13.88 6.19
C LEU A 71 -12.23 -14.49 5.87
N ILE A 72 -12.85 -15.12 6.86
CA ILE A 72 -14.16 -15.75 6.74
C ILE A 72 -15.08 -15.38 7.89
N VAL A 73 -16.38 -15.50 7.65
CA VAL A 73 -17.45 -15.30 8.64
C VAL A 73 -18.42 -16.46 8.57
N SER A 74 -18.85 -16.96 9.74
CA SER A 74 -19.90 -17.97 9.81
C SER A 74 -21.26 -17.28 9.93
N ARG A 75 -22.21 -17.68 9.08
CA ARG A 75 -23.62 -17.26 9.18
C ARG A 75 -24.41 -18.46 9.68
N GLN A 76 -25.07 -18.31 10.84
CA GLN A 76 -25.83 -19.37 11.48
C GLN A 76 -26.86 -19.95 10.50
N GLY A 77 -26.85 -21.28 10.32
CA GLY A 77 -27.74 -21.98 9.39
C GLY A 77 -27.41 -21.83 7.89
N SER A 78 -26.52 -20.91 7.50
CA SER A 78 -26.23 -20.61 6.09
C SER A 78 -24.83 -21.02 5.62
N GLY A 79 -23.92 -21.32 6.54
CA GLY A 79 -22.56 -21.80 6.24
C GLY A 79 -21.46 -20.78 6.50
N VAL A 80 -20.30 -21.00 5.90
CA VAL A 80 -19.12 -20.14 6.03
C VAL A 80 -18.92 -19.36 4.75
N PHE A 81 -18.66 -18.06 4.87
CA PHE A 81 -18.54 -17.15 3.75
C PHE A 81 -17.21 -16.41 3.83
N VAL A 82 -16.61 -16.10 2.67
CA VAL A 82 -15.49 -15.15 2.59
C VAL A 82 -15.98 -13.83 3.14
N ARG A 83 -15.27 -13.28 4.12
CA ARG A 83 -15.61 -11.96 4.64
C ARG A 83 -15.49 -10.98 3.48
N ALA A 84 -16.50 -10.15 3.31
CA ALA A 84 -16.36 -8.97 2.48
C ALA A 84 -15.44 -7.98 3.22
N GLN A 85 -14.13 -8.22 3.19
CA GLN A 85 -13.18 -7.14 3.44
C GLN A 85 -13.28 -6.24 2.22
N THR A 86 -14.20 -5.29 2.29
CA THR A 86 -14.13 -4.10 1.45
C THR A 86 -12.95 -3.30 1.96
N GLN A 87 -11.72 -3.72 1.63
CA GLN A 87 -10.67 -2.73 1.45
C GLN A 87 -11.10 -1.95 0.21
N ARG A 88 -12.05 -1.04 0.40
CA ARG A 88 -12.48 -0.10 -0.63
C ARG A 88 -11.26 0.77 -0.92
N ALA A 89 -11.10 1.16 -2.18
CA ALA A 89 -10.26 2.29 -2.49
C ALA A 89 -10.73 3.45 -1.61
N VAL A 90 -9.87 3.93 -0.71
CA VAL A 90 -10.18 5.06 0.16
C VAL A 90 -9.52 6.31 -0.41
N GLU A 91 -10.21 7.44 -0.33
CA GLU A 91 -9.60 8.73 -0.64
C GLU A 91 -8.61 9.11 0.47
N LEU A 92 -7.40 9.49 0.10
CA LEU A 92 -6.34 9.83 1.07
C LEU A 92 -6.61 11.14 1.81
N ARG A 93 -7.21 12.13 1.13
CA ARG A 93 -7.30 13.51 1.64
C ARG A 93 -8.04 13.63 2.98
N PRO A 94 -9.23 13.02 3.18
CA PRO A 94 -9.92 13.10 4.46
C PRO A 94 -9.10 12.56 5.64
N HIS A 95 -8.24 11.56 5.41
CA HIS A 95 -7.39 10.98 6.45
C HIS A 95 -6.16 11.85 6.75
N ILE A 96 -5.59 12.52 5.74
CA ILE A 96 -4.55 13.52 5.98
C ILE A 96 -5.12 14.67 6.81
N GLU A 97 -6.31 15.18 6.46
CA GLU A 97 -6.96 16.23 7.25
C GLU A 97 -7.20 15.79 8.70
N ALA A 98 -7.76 14.60 8.92
CA ALA A 98 -7.96 14.04 10.26
C ALA A 98 -6.63 13.86 11.02
N ALA A 99 -5.56 13.46 10.33
CA ALA A 99 -4.23 13.36 10.94
C ALA A 99 -3.72 14.72 11.44
N PHE A 100 -4.07 15.82 10.76
CA PHE A 100 -3.68 17.19 11.10
C PHE A 100 -4.55 17.83 12.20
N GLU A 101 -5.61 17.16 12.66
CA GLU A 101 -6.34 17.55 13.86
C GLU A 101 -5.55 17.24 15.15
N ARG A 102 -4.47 16.45 15.06
CA ARG A 102 -3.62 16.10 16.20
C ARG A 102 -2.54 17.16 16.47
N PRO A 103 -2.10 17.33 17.74
CA PRO A 103 -1.02 18.27 18.07
C PRO A 103 0.31 17.93 17.38
N HIS A 104 0.61 16.65 17.21
CA HIS A 104 1.86 16.18 16.61
C HIS A 104 1.55 15.32 15.39
N VAL A 105 1.91 15.83 14.22
CA VAL A 105 1.64 15.21 12.92
C VAL A 105 2.91 14.62 12.36
N THR A 106 2.86 13.33 12.00
CA THR A 106 3.91 12.69 11.21
C THR A 106 3.35 12.12 9.91
N VAL A 107 4.09 12.31 8.82
CA VAL A 107 3.75 11.76 7.52
C VAL A 107 5.00 11.11 6.92
N ASP A 108 4.98 9.80 6.78
CA ASP A 108 5.99 9.08 6.01
C ASP A 108 5.40 8.70 4.66
N PHE A 109 6.12 9.00 3.58
CA PHE A 109 5.71 8.65 2.23
C PHE A 109 6.82 7.91 1.50
N ALA A 110 6.49 6.77 0.90
CA ALA A 110 7.36 6.11 -0.06
C ALA A 110 6.64 5.97 -1.40
N GLY A 111 7.29 6.36 -2.50
CA GLY A 111 6.70 6.24 -3.83
C GLY A 111 7.58 6.74 -4.96
N PHE A 112 7.00 6.88 -6.14
CA PHE A 112 7.73 7.25 -7.36
C PHE A 112 8.19 8.70 -7.38
N SER A 113 7.26 9.65 -7.49
CA SER A 113 7.56 11.09 -7.69
C SER A 113 7.14 12.00 -6.54
N GLY A 114 6.30 11.55 -5.61
CA GLY A 114 5.75 12.41 -4.55
C GLY A 114 4.61 13.35 -4.96
N GLU A 115 4.23 13.41 -6.24
CA GLU A 115 3.16 14.32 -6.72
C GLU A 115 1.85 14.15 -5.94
N THR A 116 1.45 12.91 -5.71
CA THR A 116 0.19 12.60 -5.00
C THR A 116 0.25 13.00 -3.53
N LEU A 117 1.42 12.97 -2.89
CA LEU A 117 1.59 13.50 -1.54
C LEU A 117 1.51 15.03 -1.55
N ARG A 118 2.26 15.70 -2.43
CA ARG A 118 2.24 17.17 -2.59
C ARG A 118 0.80 17.67 -2.74
N ASP A 119 0.07 17.09 -3.68
CA ASP A 119 -1.31 17.52 -4.00
C ASP A 119 -2.28 17.26 -2.83
N ALA A 120 -2.04 16.22 -2.03
CA ALA A 120 -2.88 15.90 -0.88
C ALA A 120 -2.54 16.76 0.37
N LEU A 121 -1.29 17.15 0.53
CA LEU A 121 -0.86 18.08 1.59
C LEU A 121 -1.32 19.51 1.32
N ALA A 122 -1.26 19.97 0.06
CA ALA A 122 -1.53 21.37 -0.31
C ALA A 122 -2.80 21.94 0.34
N GLU A 123 -3.95 21.27 0.16
CA GLU A 123 -5.24 21.70 0.69
C GLU A 123 -5.29 21.68 2.23
N THR A 124 -4.64 20.68 2.85
CA THR A 124 -4.59 20.55 4.30
C THR A 124 -3.72 21.65 4.92
N LEU A 125 -2.59 21.96 4.29
CA LEU A 125 -1.70 23.04 4.73
C LEU A 125 -2.36 24.42 4.58
N ASP A 126 -3.19 24.63 3.55
CA ASP A 126 -4.00 25.85 3.43
C ASP A 126 -4.98 26.01 4.60
N LYS A 127 -5.57 24.91 5.10
CA LYS A 127 -6.41 24.94 6.31
C LYS A 127 -5.62 25.31 7.56
N VAL A 128 -4.33 24.93 7.64
CA VAL A 128 -3.43 25.41 8.70
C VAL A 128 -3.16 26.91 8.55
N ARG A 129 -2.88 27.39 7.33
CA ARG A 129 -2.64 28.83 7.05
C ARG A 129 -3.79 29.73 7.50
N VAL A 130 -5.02 29.27 7.35
CA VAL A 130 -6.23 30.03 7.75
C VAL A 130 -6.71 29.72 9.18
N GLY A 131 -5.94 28.95 9.96
CA GLY A 131 -6.24 28.63 11.36
C GLY A 131 -7.42 27.67 11.58
N ARG A 132 -7.85 26.93 10.55
CA ARG A 132 -8.88 25.88 10.68
C ARG A 132 -8.31 24.60 11.28
N LEU A 133 -7.03 24.33 11.02
CA LEU A 133 -6.24 23.28 11.65
C LEU A 133 -5.07 23.95 12.38
N ALA A 134 -4.72 23.43 13.56
CA ALA A 134 -3.69 24.04 14.40
C ALA A 134 -2.79 22.98 15.06
N PRO A 135 -2.07 22.16 14.26
CA PRO A 135 -1.09 21.26 14.83
C PRO A 135 0.05 22.06 15.48
N GLU A 136 0.61 21.54 16.56
CA GLU A 136 1.79 22.15 17.19
C GLU A 136 3.06 21.86 16.38
N SER A 137 3.15 20.67 15.78
CA SER A 137 4.31 20.25 15.01
C SER A 137 3.95 19.35 13.83
N ILE A 138 4.65 19.52 12.72
CA ILE A 138 4.58 18.67 11.53
C ILE A 138 5.99 18.14 11.22
N ALA A 139 6.09 16.82 11.01
CA ALA A 139 7.31 16.17 10.51
C ALA A 139 6.96 15.27 9.31
N VAL A 140 7.63 15.49 8.18
CA VAL A 140 7.41 14.73 6.95
C VAL A 140 8.70 14.04 6.53
N ARG A 141 8.63 12.72 6.30
CA ARG A 141 9.71 11.95 5.67
C ARG A 141 9.28 11.49 4.29
N VAL A 142 10.06 11.84 3.27
CA VAL A 142 9.77 11.53 1.87
C VAL A 142 10.86 10.61 1.34
N LEU A 143 10.48 9.40 0.96
CA LEU A 143 11.32 8.40 0.32
C LEU A 143 10.90 8.25 -1.15
N VAL A 144 11.76 8.66 -2.07
CA VAL A 144 11.46 8.61 -3.52
C VAL A 144 12.56 7.90 -4.29
N SER A 145 12.27 7.54 -5.53
CA SER A 145 13.28 6.91 -6.40
C SER A 145 14.23 7.94 -6.99
N ASP A 146 15.50 7.54 -7.02
CA ASP A 146 16.56 8.21 -7.76
C ASP A 146 16.39 7.94 -9.26
N MET A 147 15.89 8.95 -9.98
CA MET A 147 15.67 8.87 -11.43
C MET A 147 16.94 9.11 -12.25
N THR A 148 18.06 9.45 -11.60
CA THR A 148 19.33 9.73 -12.31
C THR A 148 20.04 8.43 -12.73
N ALA A 149 19.71 7.31 -12.09
CA ALA A 149 20.22 5.98 -12.39
C ALA A 149 19.31 5.19 -13.35
N PRO A 150 19.87 4.30 -14.19
CA PRO A 150 19.06 3.39 -15.01
C PRO A 150 18.10 2.54 -14.19
N MET A 151 16.87 2.37 -14.68
CA MET A 151 15.83 1.63 -13.97
C MET A 151 14.93 0.84 -14.92
N ALA A 152 14.24 -0.17 -14.40
CA ALA A 152 13.35 -1.01 -15.21
C ALA A 152 12.08 -0.30 -15.67
N LEU A 153 11.61 0.68 -14.90
CA LEU A 153 10.44 1.51 -15.21
C LEU A 153 10.62 2.92 -14.64
N PRO A 154 10.20 3.97 -15.35
CA PRO A 154 9.59 3.95 -16.67
C PRO A 154 10.59 3.57 -17.77
N ALA A 155 10.12 2.90 -18.82
CA ALA A 155 10.93 2.36 -19.91
C ALA A 155 10.24 2.57 -21.26
N ARG A 156 10.99 2.52 -22.37
CA ARG A 156 10.36 2.58 -23.70
C ARG A 156 9.47 1.38 -23.94
N ALA A 157 8.30 1.60 -24.52
CA ALA A 157 7.36 0.51 -24.80
C ALA A 157 7.92 -0.48 -25.83
N GLU A 158 8.55 0.04 -26.89
CA GLU A 158 9.12 -0.77 -27.98
C GLU A 158 10.26 -1.69 -27.50
N THR A 159 11.22 -1.14 -26.74
CA THR A 159 12.43 -1.87 -26.36
C THR A 159 12.38 -2.47 -24.96
N GLN A 160 11.39 -2.09 -24.14
CA GLN A 160 11.26 -2.49 -22.74
C GLN A 160 12.53 -2.22 -21.91
N ALA A 161 13.26 -1.16 -22.26
CA ALA A 161 14.54 -0.81 -21.66
C ALA A 161 14.54 0.64 -21.18
N ASP A 162 15.47 0.93 -20.26
CA ASP A 162 15.75 2.28 -19.81
C ASP A 162 16.01 3.23 -20.99
N ASP A 163 15.56 4.47 -20.85
CA ASP A 163 15.85 5.56 -21.78
C ASP A 163 16.17 6.84 -21.00
N PRO A 164 17.35 7.44 -21.19
CA PRO A 164 17.75 8.64 -20.46
C PRO A 164 16.76 9.81 -20.58
N ALA A 165 16.09 9.98 -21.73
CA ALA A 165 15.14 11.08 -21.92
C ALA A 165 13.81 10.81 -21.19
N VAL A 166 13.41 9.55 -21.05
CA VAL A 166 12.27 9.14 -20.22
C VAL A 166 12.57 9.41 -18.74
N ARG A 167 13.77 9.05 -18.28
CA ARG A 167 14.21 9.31 -16.91
C ARG A 167 14.37 10.79 -16.60
N GLU A 168 14.97 11.58 -17.49
CA GLU A 168 15.09 13.04 -17.34
C GLU A 168 13.72 13.70 -17.13
N ARG A 169 12.69 13.22 -17.86
CA ARG A 169 11.31 13.66 -17.66
C ARG A 169 10.79 13.28 -16.26
N ALA A 170 11.01 12.05 -15.82
CA ALA A 170 10.58 11.57 -14.51
C ALA A 170 11.27 12.34 -13.38
N GLU A 171 12.59 12.55 -13.49
CA GLU A 171 13.40 13.32 -12.55
C GLU A 171 12.85 14.74 -12.37
N ARG A 172 12.54 15.44 -13.48
CA ARG A 172 11.96 16.79 -13.43
C ARG A 172 10.61 16.82 -12.71
N ILE A 173 9.80 15.76 -12.86
CA ILE A 173 8.51 15.65 -12.17
C ILE A 173 8.73 15.42 -10.67
N THR A 174 9.63 14.49 -10.32
CA THR A 174 9.99 14.18 -8.93
C THR A 174 10.54 15.42 -8.22
N ARG A 175 11.53 16.11 -8.81
CA ARG A 175 12.13 17.34 -8.28
C ARG A 175 11.06 18.39 -7.95
N ARG A 176 10.21 18.74 -8.93
CA ARG A 176 9.11 19.69 -8.73
C ARG A 176 8.15 19.28 -7.60
N ALA A 177 7.87 17.99 -7.46
CA ALA A 177 6.97 17.50 -6.43
C ALA A 177 7.60 17.55 -5.04
N VAL A 178 8.84 17.08 -4.92
CA VAL A 178 9.63 17.09 -3.68
C VAL A 178 9.87 18.51 -3.19
N ASP A 179 10.37 19.39 -4.05
CA ASP A 179 10.64 20.79 -3.68
C ASP A 179 9.36 21.49 -3.22
N GLY A 180 8.24 21.25 -3.92
CA GLY A 180 6.94 21.77 -3.50
C GLY A 180 6.48 21.27 -2.14
N ILE A 181 6.77 20.01 -1.76
CA ILE A 181 6.45 19.50 -0.41
C ILE A 181 7.31 20.20 0.64
N ILE A 182 8.61 20.36 0.37
CA ILE A 182 9.54 21.07 1.26
C ILE A 182 9.01 22.48 1.51
N ASP A 183 8.83 23.26 0.43
CA ASP A 183 8.41 24.65 0.50
C ASP A 183 7.09 24.81 1.26
N GLN A 184 6.07 24.00 0.92
CA GLN A 184 4.74 24.12 1.51
C GLN A 184 4.72 23.87 3.02
N VAL A 185 5.59 22.99 3.52
CA VAL A 185 5.66 22.63 4.95
C VAL A 185 6.56 23.59 5.70
N THR A 186 7.75 23.90 5.17
CA THR A 186 8.71 24.80 5.84
C THR A 186 8.17 26.22 5.96
N GLU A 187 7.40 26.69 4.97
CA GLU A 187 6.74 27.99 4.99
C GLU A 187 5.85 28.18 6.23
N LEU A 188 5.18 27.13 6.72
CA LEU A 188 4.37 27.24 7.94
C LEU A 188 5.21 27.57 9.19
N GLY A 189 6.43 27.01 9.25
CA GLY A 189 7.40 27.31 10.29
C GLY A 189 7.96 28.73 10.16
N ASP A 190 8.31 29.15 8.93
CA ASP A 190 8.84 30.48 8.64
C ASP A 190 7.84 31.60 8.96
N LEU A 191 6.55 31.35 8.73
CA LEU A 191 5.46 32.24 9.10
C LEU A 191 5.12 32.21 10.61
N GLY A 192 5.76 31.33 11.39
CA GLY A 192 5.50 31.16 12.82
C GLY A 192 4.10 30.62 13.14
N LEU A 193 3.45 29.96 12.19
CA LEU A 193 2.09 29.42 12.36
C LEU A 193 2.06 28.16 13.22
N ILE A 194 3.18 27.42 13.25
CA ILE A 194 3.35 26.20 14.05
C ILE A 194 4.72 26.21 14.75
N ARG A 195 4.86 25.43 15.83
CA ARG A 195 6.10 25.41 16.64
C ARG A 195 7.28 24.78 15.90
N SER A 196 7.01 23.78 15.06
CA SER A 196 8.02 23.02 14.32
C SER A 196 7.45 22.47 13.03
N ALA A 197 8.17 22.69 11.92
CA ALA A 197 7.86 22.12 10.61
C ALA A 197 9.15 21.52 10.03
N THR A 198 9.19 20.20 9.80
CA THR A 198 10.36 19.55 9.22
C THR A 198 9.98 18.68 8.03
N VAL A 199 10.82 18.71 7.01
CA VAL A 199 10.76 17.78 5.87
C VAL A 199 12.16 17.20 5.69
N GLU A 200 12.28 15.88 5.75
CA GLU A 200 13.48 15.18 5.33
C GLU A 200 13.15 14.37 4.07
N VAL A 201 14.03 14.42 3.08
CA VAL A 201 13.85 13.71 1.82
C VAL A 201 15.06 12.82 1.58
N ARG A 202 14.80 11.55 1.28
CA ARG A 202 15.82 10.59 0.88
C ARG A 202 15.44 9.88 -0.42
N MET A 203 16.47 9.47 -1.14
CA MET A 203 16.36 8.78 -2.41
C MET A 203 16.93 7.36 -2.33
N HIS A 204 16.40 6.45 -3.14
CA HIS A 204 16.96 5.12 -3.34
C HIS A 204 16.88 4.69 -4.80
N ARG A 205 17.74 3.74 -5.22
CA ARG A 205 17.88 3.33 -6.64
C ARG A 205 16.89 2.26 -7.12
N ALA A 206 15.89 1.92 -6.31
CA ALA A 206 14.91 0.91 -6.72
C ALA A 206 13.74 1.60 -7.42
N ALA A 207 13.26 1.02 -8.52
CA ALA A 207 11.97 1.41 -9.10
C ALA A 207 10.86 1.02 -8.12
N PRO A 208 10.03 1.96 -7.65
CA PRO A 208 9.00 1.66 -6.67
C PRO A 208 7.80 1.09 -7.41
N LEU A 209 7.35 -0.10 -6.99
CA LEU A 209 6.17 -0.75 -7.56
C LEU A 209 4.89 -0.45 -6.77
N PHE A 210 5.01 0.37 -5.73
CA PHE A 210 3.92 0.78 -4.88
C PHE A 210 4.11 2.20 -4.35
N LYS A 211 3.02 2.79 -3.89
CA LYS A 211 2.99 3.95 -2.99
C LYS A 211 2.56 3.53 -1.60
N LEU A 212 3.19 4.13 -0.60
CA LEU A 212 2.93 3.92 0.81
C LEU A 212 2.84 5.29 1.49
N TYR A 213 1.80 5.46 2.31
CA TYR A 213 1.67 6.57 3.24
C TYR A 213 1.53 5.99 4.63
N ILE A 214 2.23 6.55 5.60
CA ILE A 214 2.08 6.25 7.02
C ILE A 214 1.74 7.57 7.70
N LEU A 215 0.53 7.66 8.27
CA LEU A 215 0.07 8.86 8.97
C LEU A 215 0.13 8.58 10.47
N ASN A 216 0.81 9.47 11.21
CA ASN A 216 0.93 9.45 12.68
C ASN A 216 1.43 8.11 13.26
N GLY A 217 2.07 7.26 12.45
CA GLY A 217 2.50 5.90 12.84
C GLY A 217 1.35 4.91 13.10
N GLU A 218 0.10 5.29 12.78
CA GLU A 218 -1.10 4.54 13.15
C GLU A 218 -1.96 4.12 11.94
N GLU A 219 -1.89 4.87 10.84
CA GLU A 219 -2.64 4.57 9.62
C GLU A 219 -1.70 4.36 8.45
N VAL A 220 -2.00 3.37 7.63
CA VAL A 220 -1.27 3.05 6.41
C VAL A 220 -2.20 3.07 5.21
N PHE A 221 -1.76 3.76 4.15
CA PHE A 221 -2.36 3.69 2.82
C PHE A 221 -1.36 3.09 1.86
N PHE A 222 -1.74 1.98 1.23
CA PHE A 222 -0.87 1.24 0.32
C PHE A 222 -1.54 1.05 -1.03
N GLY A 223 -0.81 1.21 -2.13
CA GLY A 223 -1.33 0.93 -3.47
C GLY A 223 -0.24 0.56 -4.46
N PHE A 224 -0.47 -0.47 -5.28
CA PHE A 224 0.46 -0.85 -6.34
C PHE A 224 0.34 0.09 -7.53
N TYR A 225 1.48 0.49 -8.10
CA TYR A 225 1.47 1.23 -9.36
C TYR A 225 1.16 0.26 -10.51
N PRO A 226 0.04 0.41 -11.24
CA PRO A 226 -0.16 -0.32 -12.48
C PRO A 226 0.88 0.16 -13.50
N VAL A 227 1.47 -0.82 -14.18
CA VAL A 227 2.35 -0.57 -15.33
C VAL A 227 1.46 -0.54 -16.56
N VAL A 228 1.41 0.60 -17.23
CA VAL A 228 0.58 0.79 -18.42
C VAL A 228 1.40 1.39 -19.54
N GLU A 229 1.06 1.03 -20.77
CA GLU A 229 1.59 1.71 -21.94
C GLU A 229 0.90 3.05 -22.12
N ARG A 230 1.67 4.11 -22.33
CA ARG A 230 1.14 5.43 -22.68
C ARG A 230 2.11 6.21 -23.54
N THR A 231 1.55 7.10 -24.35
CA THR A 231 2.35 8.08 -25.09
C THR A 231 2.56 9.32 -24.23
N VAL A 232 3.81 9.74 -24.09
CA VAL A 232 4.21 11.00 -23.44
C VAL A 232 4.93 11.89 -24.44
N SER A 233 4.89 13.20 -24.22
CA SER A 233 5.75 14.13 -24.99
C SER A 233 7.11 14.23 -24.31
N ILE A 234 8.18 13.95 -25.06
CA ILE A 234 9.58 14.10 -24.66
C ILE A 234 10.25 15.00 -25.69
N LYS A 235 10.74 16.17 -25.25
CA LYS A 235 11.35 17.20 -26.11
C LYS A 235 10.46 17.61 -27.30
N GLY A 236 9.14 17.59 -27.11
CA GLY A 236 8.15 17.95 -28.14
C GLY A 236 7.66 16.76 -28.96
N GLU A 237 8.36 15.62 -28.93
CA GLU A 237 8.03 14.44 -29.74
C GLU A 237 7.21 13.41 -28.94
N PRO A 238 6.23 12.74 -29.55
CA PRO A 238 5.50 11.66 -28.92
C PRO A 238 6.38 10.41 -28.77
N MET A 239 6.43 9.86 -27.56
CA MET A 239 7.16 8.63 -27.23
C MET A 239 6.28 7.69 -26.42
N ALA A 240 6.13 6.44 -26.87
CA ALA A 240 5.43 5.39 -26.14
C ALA A 240 6.34 4.79 -25.04
N ILE A 241 5.84 4.77 -23.81
CA ILE A 241 6.55 4.26 -22.64
C ILE A 241 5.65 3.31 -21.83
N TYR A 242 6.25 2.36 -21.13
CA TYR A 242 5.63 1.73 -19.97
C TYR A 242 5.87 2.63 -18.76
N ASP A 243 4.79 3.13 -18.16
CA ASP A 243 4.81 4.11 -17.07
C ASP A 243 4.13 3.58 -15.81
N LEU A 244 4.55 4.11 -14.65
CA LEU A 244 3.99 3.83 -13.34
C LEU A 244 2.93 4.88 -13.01
N MET A 245 1.65 4.55 -13.21
CA MET A 245 0.58 5.51 -12.97
C MET A 245 0.20 5.62 -11.50
N GLY A 246 0.31 6.82 -10.92
CA GLY A 246 0.05 7.03 -9.48
C GLY A 246 -1.26 7.71 -9.09
N LYS A 247 -1.82 8.56 -9.96
CA LYS A 247 -2.89 9.51 -9.59
C LYS A 247 -4.26 8.87 -9.35
N ASP A 248 -4.60 7.81 -10.07
CA ASP A 248 -5.91 7.14 -9.96
C ASP A 248 -5.84 5.73 -9.34
N VAL A 249 -4.72 5.41 -8.68
CA VAL A 249 -4.51 4.09 -8.08
C VAL A 249 -5.33 3.94 -6.80
N PRO A 250 -6.17 2.91 -6.69
CA PRO A 250 -6.82 2.52 -5.45
C PRO A 250 -5.84 2.42 -4.28
N LEU A 251 -6.13 3.11 -3.19
CA LEU A 251 -5.41 2.96 -1.93
C LEU A 251 -6.18 2.03 -1.01
N PHE A 252 -5.47 1.03 -0.49
CA PHE A 252 -5.93 0.16 0.57
C PHE A 252 -5.53 0.78 1.91
N HIS A 253 -6.50 0.95 2.81
CA HIS A 253 -6.33 1.56 4.12
C HIS A 253 -6.26 0.50 5.23
N TYR A 254 -5.35 0.72 6.18
CA TYR A 254 -5.12 -0.12 7.35
C TYR A 254 -4.87 0.78 8.57
N ALA A 255 -5.48 0.49 9.72
CA ALA A 255 -5.31 1.27 10.94
C ALA A 255 -5.08 0.39 12.17
N VAL A 256 -4.31 0.88 13.16
CA VAL A 256 -4.04 0.16 14.41
C VAL A 256 -5.33 -0.08 15.22
N THR A 257 -6.32 0.81 15.14
CA THR A 257 -7.59 0.71 15.86
C THR A 257 -8.52 -0.40 15.37
N ASP A 258 -8.18 -1.08 14.27
CA ASP A 258 -8.83 -2.32 13.87
C ASP A 258 -8.46 -3.42 14.87
N ASP A 259 -9.15 -3.48 16.01
CA ASP A 259 -9.15 -4.52 17.05
C ASP A 259 -7.88 -5.41 17.08
N ASP A 260 -6.95 -5.11 18.01
CA ASP A 260 -5.54 -5.56 18.24
C ASP A 260 -5.08 -6.96 17.80
N THR A 261 -6.01 -7.86 17.44
CA THR A 261 -5.76 -9.15 16.81
C THR A 261 -5.86 -9.13 15.27
N SER A 262 -6.11 -7.97 14.65
CA SER A 262 -6.35 -7.88 13.20
C SER A 262 -5.06 -7.85 12.37
N HIS A 263 -5.15 -8.34 11.14
CA HIS A 263 -4.08 -8.21 10.13
C HIS A 263 -3.70 -6.76 9.83
N ALA A 264 -4.55 -5.77 10.13
CA ALA A 264 -4.29 -4.37 9.83
C ALA A 264 -3.20 -3.79 10.72
N ALA A 265 -3.25 -4.02 12.03
CA ALA A 265 -2.19 -3.57 12.95
C ALA A 265 -0.82 -4.18 12.59
N GLN A 266 -0.80 -5.48 12.24
CA GLN A 266 0.44 -6.13 11.78
C GLN A 266 0.96 -5.53 10.46
N PHE A 267 0.07 -5.16 9.54
CA PHE A 267 0.46 -4.52 8.28
C PHE A 267 1.00 -3.10 8.50
N VAL A 268 0.39 -2.34 9.41
CA VAL A 268 0.91 -1.01 9.82
C VAL A 268 2.32 -1.14 10.37
N GLU A 269 2.54 -2.06 11.31
CA GLU A 269 3.86 -2.30 11.90
C GLU A 269 4.89 -2.75 10.86
N ALA A 270 4.54 -3.72 10.01
CA ALA A 270 5.43 -4.19 8.94
C ALA A 270 5.77 -3.08 7.94
N SER A 271 4.82 -2.19 7.63
CA SER A 271 5.04 -1.06 6.73
C SER A 271 6.00 -0.03 7.32
N ARG A 272 5.87 0.26 8.63
CA ARG A 272 6.80 1.13 9.36
C ARG A 272 8.21 0.55 9.38
N GLN A 273 8.34 -0.74 9.73
CA GLN A 273 9.62 -1.45 9.73
C GLN A 273 10.27 -1.45 8.34
N TRP A 274 9.48 -1.67 7.28
CA TRP A 274 9.99 -1.59 5.92
C TRP A 274 10.48 -0.18 5.58
N PHE A 275 9.68 0.86 5.89
CA PHE A 275 10.04 2.25 5.63
C PHE A 275 11.35 2.62 6.33
N ASP A 276 11.45 2.36 7.64
CA ASP A 276 12.62 2.67 8.45
C ASP A 276 13.86 1.88 8.02
N SER A 277 13.67 0.62 7.61
CA SER A 277 14.75 -0.20 7.05
C SER A 277 15.33 0.44 5.79
N VAL A 278 14.50 0.80 4.81
CA VAL A 278 14.99 1.46 3.59
C VAL A 278 15.60 2.83 3.91
N TRP A 279 14.91 3.62 4.74
CA TRP A 279 15.33 4.95 5.17
C TRP A 279 16.73 4.97 5.78
N SER A 280 17.04 4.00 6.63
CA SER A 280 18.29 3.95 7.40
C SER A 280 19.43 3.19 6.72
N THR A 281 19.15 2.39 5.68
CA THR A 281 20.15 1.51 5.06
C THR A 281 20.57 1.96 3.67
N ILE A 282 19.67 1.87 2.69
CA ILE A 282 19.99 2.07 1.27
C ILE A 282 19.59 3.45 0.76
N ALA A 283 18.79 4.19 1.53
CA ALA A 283 18.39 5.53 1.17
C ALA A 283 19.46 6.55 1.54
N TYR A 284 19.66 7.54 0.68
CA TYR A 284 20.63 8.62 0.87
C TYR A 284 19.94 9.98 0.71
N ARG A 285 20.55 11.05 1.22
CA ARG A 285 19.93 12.38 1.28
C ARG A 285 19.64 12.94 -0.13
N TYR A 286 18.51 13.60 -0.29
CA TYR A 286 18.23 14.43 -1.46
C TYR A 286 18.94 15.79 -1.32
N ASP A 287 19.76 16.14 -2.31
CA ASP A 287 20.62 17.33 -2.27
C ASP A 287 20.08 18.54 -3.06
N GLY A 288 18.85 18.45 -3.59
CA GLY A 288 18.19 19.57 -4.28
C GLY A 288 18.58 19.77 -5.73
#